data_AF-X1B5R0-F1
#
_entry.id   AF-X1B5R0-F1
#
_cell.length_a   1.000
_cell.length_b   1.000
_cell.length_c   1.000
_cell.angle_alpha   90.00
_cell.angle_beta   90.00
_cell.angle_gamma   90.00
#
_symmetry.space_group_name_H-M   'P 1'
#
loop_
_entity.id
_entity.type
_entity.pdbx_description
1 polymer ?
#
loop_
_entity_poly.entity_id
_entity_poly.type
_entity_poly.pdbx_seq_one_letter_code
_entity_poly.pdbx_strand_id
1 'polypeptide(L)' 'DDEIAQVEELKCKGCGVCISSCPARAIDLKYYRDRQFEAEIKGIGTIEMDSSTEESTTVKN' A
#
# COMPACT_ATOMS: atom_id res chain seq x y z
N ASP A 1 -17.66 -21.65 -8.33
CA ASP A 1 -17.41 -20.20 -8.53
C ASP A 1 -17.67 -19.33 -7.29
N ASP A 2 -18.33 -19.83 -6.22
CA ASP A 2 -18.57 -19.06 -4.97
C ASP A 2 -17.41 -19.08 -3.95
N GLU A 3 -16.25 -19.63 -4.30
CA GLU A 3 -15.12 -19.81 -3.36
C GLU A 3 -14.14 -18.62 -3.34
N ILE A 4 -14.41 -17.56 -4.11
CA ILE A 4 -13.53 -16.39 -4.22
C ILE A 4 -14.29 -15.14 -3.78
N ALA A 5 -13.74 -14.44 -2.78
CA ALA A 5 -14.27 -13.15 -2.34
C ALA A 5 -14.09 -12.09 -3.43
N GLN A 6 -15.14 -11.29 -3.67
CA GLN A 6 -15.15 -10.19 -4.64
C GLN A 6 -15.68 -8.91 -4.01
N VAL A 7 -15.11 -7.77 -4.42
CA VAL A 7 -15.56 -6.45 -3.96
C VAL A 7 -16.47 -5.83 -5.02
N GLU A 8 -17.65 -5.39 -4.59
CA GLU A 8 -18.55 -4.61 -5.42
C GLU A 8 -18.13 -3.12 -5.39
N GLU A 9 -17.40 -2.70 -6.42
CA GLU A 9 -16.78 -1.36 -6.52
C GLU A 9 -17.76 -0.20 -6.30
N LEU A 10 -19.01 -0.34 -6.75
CA LEU A 10 -20.05 0.69 -6.60
C LEU A 10 -20.47 0.93 -5.14
N LYS A 11 -20.30 -0.08 -4.27
CA LYS A 11 -20.63 0.01 -2.84
C LYS A 11 -19.40 0.31 -1.98
N CYS A 12 -18.20 -0.01 -2.47
CA CYS A 12 -16.95 0.22 -1.77
C CYS A 12 -16.75 1.72 -1.48
N LYS A 13 -16.44 2.05 -0.21
CA LYS A 13 -16.12 3.42 0.23
C LYS A 13 -14.63 3.64 0.46
N GLY A 14 -13.80 2.61 0.27
CA GLY A 14 -12.36 2.70 0.49
C GLY A 14 -11.95 2.81 1.97
N CYS A 15 -12.66 2.17 2.90
CA CYS A 15 -12.32 2.22 4.33
C CYS A 15 -11.16 1.31 4.75
N GLY A 16 -10.75 0.34 3.91
CA GLY A 16 -9.57 -0.51 4.15
C GLY A 16 -9.75 -1.69 5.11
N VAL A 17 -10.91 -1.87 5.73
CA VAL A 17 -11.15 -2.97 6.68
C VAL A 17 -10.95 -4.36 6.06
N CYS A 18 -11.38 -4.56 4.81
CA CYS A 18 -11.20 -5.85 4.13
C CYS A 18 -9.73 -6.19 3.86
N ILE A 19 -8.87 -5.19 3.67
CA ILE A 19 -7.44 -5.40 3.42
C ILE A 19 -6.74 -5.78 4.71
N SER A 20 -6.98 -5.01 5.78
CA SER A 20 -6.33 -5.25 7.07
C SER A 20 -6.74 -6.57 7.71
N SER A 21 -7.94 -7.06 7.41
CA SER A 21 -8.43 -8.34 7.91
C SER A 21 -8.06 -9.54 7.04
N CYS A 22 -7.60 -9.35 5.80
CA CYS A 22 -7.33 -10.46 4.89
C CYS A 22 -5.99 -11.14 5.23
N PRO A 23 -5.99 -12.37 5.79
CA PRO A 23 -4.74 -13.05 6.16
C PRO A 23 -3.90 -13.44 4.93
N ALA A 24 -4.57 -13.68 3.80
CA ALA A 24 -3.93 -14.02 2.54
C ALA A 24 -3.34 -12.80 1.82
N ARG A 25 -3.64 -11.56 2.28
CA ARG A 25 -3.25 -10.32 1.61
C ARG A 25 -3.63 -10.31 0.11
N ALA A 26 -4.81 -10.84 -0.21
CA ALA A 26 -5.25 -11.08 -1.58
C ALA A 26 -5.89 -9.85 -2.26
N ILE A 27 -6.05 -8.75 -1.54
CA ILE A 27 -6.73 -7.54 -2.00
C ILE A 27 -5.97 -6.30 -1.55
N ASP A 28 -6.04 -5.24 -2.37
CA ASP A 28 -5.39 -3.95 -2.13
C ASP A 28 -6.39 -2.79 -2.35
N LEU A 29 -6.10 -1.61 -1.81
CA LEU A 29 -6.99 -0.45 -1.89
C LEU A 29 -6.70 0.32 -3.17
N LYS A 30 -7.73 0.48 -3.99
CA LYS A 30 -7.63 1.27 -5.20
C LYS A 30 -7.22 2.70 -4.85
N TYR A 31 -6.20 3.21 -5.54
CA TYR A 31 -5.66 4.57 -5.39
C TYR A 31 -4.86 4.87 -4.12
N TYR A 32 -4.38 3.84 -3.43
CA TYR A 32 -3.34 3.95 -2.40
C TYR A 32 -2.11 3.20 -2.87
N ARG A 33 -1.51 3.69 -3.96
CA ARG A 33 -0.34 3.05 -4.57
C ARG A 33 0.91 3.54 -3.88
N ASP A 34 1.91 2.67 -3.75
CA ASP A 34 3.21 2.97 -3.14
C ASP A 34 3.80 4.30 -3.62
N ARG A 35 3.73 4.57 -4.92
CA ARG A 35 4.21 5.82 -5.53
C ARG A 35 3.59 7.10 -4.95
N GLN A 36 2.34 7.05 -4.48
CA GLN A 36 1.68 8.22 -3.88
C GLN A 36 2.24 8.50 -2.48
N PHE A 37 2.46 7.44 -1.70
CA PHE A 37 3.09 7.53 -0.38
C PHE A 37 4.55 7.93 -0.48
N GLU A 38 5.29 7.37 -1.45
CA GLU A 38 6.68 7.75 -1.73
C GLU A 38 6.84 9.24 -2.00
N ALA A 39 5.95 9.81 -2.81
CA ALA A 39 5.96 11.24 -3.11
C ALA A 39 5.70 12.10 -1.88
N GLU A 40 4.75 11.69 -1.04
CA GLU A 40 4.41 12.38 0.22
C GLU A 40 5.55 12.30 1.24
N ILE A 41 6.10 11.09 1.46
CA ILE A 41 7.21 10.83 2.38
C ILE A 41 8.47 11.58 1.94
N LYS A 42 8.78 11.58 0.63
CA LYS A 42 9.91 12.33 0.07
C LYS A 42 9.79 13.84 0.31
N GLY A 43 8.55 14.36 0.32
CA GLY A 43 8.28 15.77 0.64
C GLY A 43 8.58 16.12 2.11
N ILE A 44 8.52 15.15 3.02
CA ILE A 44 8.80 15.32 4.46
C ILE A 44 10.31 15.24 4.75
N GLY A 45 11.09 14.46 3.99
CA GLY A 45 12.57 14.56 4.00
C GLY A 45 13.36 13.28 3.70
N THR A 46 14.57 13.49 3.16
CA THR A 46 15.81 12.66 2.95
C THR A 46 15.77 11.13 2.75
N ILE A 47 14.61 10.47 2.63
CA ILE A 47 14.58 9.04 2.33
C ILE A 47 14.71 8.85 0.81
N GLU A 48 15.88 8.40 0.36
CA GLU A 48 16.02 7.76 -0.94
C GLU A 48 15.71 6.28 -0.77
N MET A 49 14.54 5.85 -1.24
CA MET A 49 14.23 4.43 -1.36
C MET A 49 14.95 3.90 -2.59
N ASP A 50 16.14 3.35 -2.37
CA ASP A 50 16.83 2.54 -3.38
C ASP A 50 16.03 1.24 -3.59
N SER A 51 15.54 1.02 -4.81
CA SER A 51 14.79 -0.17 -5.22
C SER A 51 15.60 -1.47 -5.19
N SER A 52 16.80 -1.47 -4.61
CA SER A 52 17.78 -2.55 -4.75
C SER A 52 18.06 -3.36 -3.49
N THR A 53 17.67 -2.93 -2.28
CA THR A 53 17.83 -3.76 -1.08
C THR A 53 16.68 -3.59 -0.08
N GLU A 54 16.04 -4.71 0.26
CA GLU A 54 15.13 -4.80 1.39
C GLU A 54 15.94 -4.51 2.67
N GLU A 55 15.60 -3.40 3.35
CA GLU A 55 16.14 -2.95 4.64
C GLU A 55 17.46 -2.15 4.60
N SER A 56 17.36 -0.81 4.70
CA SER A 56 18.16 0.03 5.61
C SER A 56 17.87 1.53 5.36
N THR A 57 17.11 2.15 6.25
CA THR A 57 16.98 3.61 6.37
C THR A 57 18.34 4.19 6.76
N THR A 58 19.18 4.49 5.77
CA THR A 58 20.44 5.20 6.03
C THR A 58 20.18 6.70 6.05
N VAL A 59 20.20 7.30 7.25
CA VAL A 59 20.28 8.77 7.41
C VAL A 59 21.65 9.21 6.92
N LYS A 60 21.71 9.83 5.73
CA LYS A 60 22.93 10.49 5.25
C LYS A 60 22.96 11.89 5.86
N ASN A 61 23.85 12.05 6.85
CA ASN A 61 24.16 13.33 7.50
C ASN A 61 25.17 14.12 6.66
#